data_AF-A0A6G0RAX4-F1
#
_entry.id   AF-A0A6G0RAX4-F1
#
_cell.length_a   1.000
_cell.length_b   1.000
_cell.length_c   1.000
_cell.angle_alpha   90.00
_cell.angle_beta   90.00
_cell.angle_gamma   90.00
#
_symmetry.space_group_name_H-M   'P 1'
#
loop_
_entity.id
_entity.type
_entity.pdbx_description
1 polymer ?
#
loop_
_entity_poly.entity_id
_entity_poly.type
_entity_poly.pdbx_seq_one_letter_code
_entity_poly.pdbx_strand_id
1 'polypeptide(L)'
;MENIETLSLLCMAVAEASSAGQLDIVFRGKFEQLTGPVRWAWLIYAVFCGSSSVSRKSVSFFCAPLTSEDVAMIQEVLRRNYPQPALQQNQDRPPKYGFVDIQEGAKLSGRDGIRLEIMRALRCRALYYPVTMGDAVEVVVPGYGICTTKIEDGGNNFVSDAVCSSLPSDQLKGISSLTLNISTLESETVLTQLLRLIGGNL
;
A
#
# COMPACT_ATOMS: atom_id res chain seq x y z
N MET A 1 -1.36 -6.48 18.32
CA MET A 1 -2.35 -6.49 17.22
C MET A 1 -2.27 -5.12 16.56
N GLU A 2 -1.68 -5.04 15.38
CA GLU A 2 -1.42 -3.77 14.69
C GLU A 2 -2.72 -3.14 14.21
N ASN A 3 -2.87 -1.84 14.47
CA ASN A 3 -4.07 -1.09 14.10
C ASN A 3 -4.03 -0.72 12.61
N ILE A 4 -4.34 -1.70 11.75
CA ILE A 4 -4.32 -1.58 10.29
C ILE A 4 -5.32 -0.52 9.78
N GLU A 5 -6.41 -0.29 10.52
CA GLU A 5 -7.35 0.80 10.25
C GLU A 5 -6.62 2.16 10.29
N THR A 6 -5.84 2.42 11.35
CA THR A 6 -5.01 3.63 11.48
C THR A 6 -3.97 3.76 10.37
N LEU A 7 -3.40 2.65 9.90
CA LEU A 7 -2.47 2.64 8.77
C LEU A 7 -3.15 2.93 7.42
N SER A 8 -4.39 2.50 7.25
CA SER A 8 -5.16 2.72 6.02
C SER A 8 -5.67 4.14 5.85
N LEU A 9 -5.87 4.87 6.96
CA LEU A 9 -6.19 6.31 6.95
C LEU A 9 -5.10 7.13 6.25
N LEU A 10 -3.86 6.63 6.21
CA LEU A 10 -2.79 7.27 5.44
C LEU A 10 -3.10 7.27 3.94
N CYS A 11 -3.63 6.17 3.42
CA CYS A 11 -4.01 6.07 2.02
C CYS A 11 -5.13 7.06 1.69
N MET A 12 -6.11 7.22 2.59
CA MET A 12 -7.17 8.21 2.45
C MET A 12 -6.62 9.63 2.49
N ALA A 13 -5.83 9.97 3.50
CA ALA A 13 -5.25 11.30 3.65
C ALA A 13 -4.40 11.70 2.44
N VAL A 14 -3.55 10.79 1.93
CA VAL A 14 -2.74 11.04 0.74
C VAL A 14 -3.62 11.17 -0.51
N ALA A 15 -4.67 10.35 -0.65
CA ALA A 15 -5.60 10.43 -1.77
C ALA A 15 -6.39 11.76 -1.77
N GLU A 16 -6.92 12.20 -0.62
CA GLU A 16 -7.64 13.48 -0.50
C GLU A 16 -6.72 14.69 -0.76
N ALA A 17 -5.50 14.63 -0.22
CA ALA A 17 -4.48 15.63 -0.43
C ALA A 17 -4.10 15.76 -1.92
N SER A 18 -4.29 14.70 -2.73
CA SER A 18 -4.04 14.71 -4.18
C SER A 18 -4.99 15.61 -4.98
N SER A 19 -5.86 16.38 -4.33
CA SER A 19 -6.59 17.49 -4.95
C SER A 19 -5.80 18.82 -4.96
N ALA A 20 -4.72 18.92 -4.17
CA ALA A 20 -3.85 20.09 -4.10
C ALA A 20 -2.64 19.90 -5.03
N GLY A 21 -2.27 20.91 -5.82
CA GLY A 21 -1.21 20.78 -6.84
C GLY A 21 0.18 20.41 -6.32
N GLN A 22 0.46 20.59 -5.03
CA GLN A 22 1.74 20.23 -4.41
C GLN A 22 1.53 19.83 -2.94
N LEU A 23 2.21 18.76 -2.49
CA LEU A 23 2.05 18.20 -1.14
C LEU A 23 3.36 18.07 -0.37
N ASP A 24 3.33 18.53 0.88
CA ASP A 24 4.32 18.23 1.92
C ASP A 24 3.69 17.28 2.94
N ILE A 25 4.15 16.03 2.97
CA ILE A 25 3.55 14.97 3.79
C ILE A 25 4.42 14.72 5.02
N VAL A 26 3.84 14.94 6.19
CA VAL A 26 4.51 14.76 7.49
C VAL A 26 3.69 13.78 8.34
N PHE A 27 4.25 12.61 8.62
CA PHE A 27 3.59 11.60 9.46
C PHE A 27 3.96 11.81 10.93
N ARG A 28 2.98 12.09 11.80
CA ARG A 28 3.15 12.33 13.26
C ARG A 28 2.08 11.64 14.10
N GLY A 29 2.29 11.57 15.42
CA GLY A 29 1.28 11.14 16.39
C GLY A 29 1.22 9.62 16.56
N LYS A 30 0.03 9.00 16.53
CA LYS A 30 -0.14 7.55 16.73
C LYS A 30 0.72 6.70 15.79
N PHE A 31 1.06 7.24 14.62
CA PHE A 31 1.91 6.57 13.65
C PHE A 31 3.37 6.40 14.13
N GLU A 32 3.87 7.29 14.99
CA GLU A 32 5.21 7.19 15.59
C GLU A 32 5.31 6.02 16.59
N GLN A 33 4.17 5.56 17.11
CA GLN A 33 4.10 4.47 18.09
C GLN A 33 4.01 3.08 17.42
N LEU A 34 3.73 3.03 16.11
CA LEU A 34 3.71 1.78 15.36
C LEU A 34 5.14 1.40 15.01
N THR A 35 5.49 0.11 15.06
CA THR A 35 6.82 -0.38 14.70
C THR A 35 6.71 -1.61 13.81
N GLY A 36 7.80 -1.95 13.13
CA GLY A 36 7.92 -3.17 12.36
C GLY A 36 7.46 -3.08 10.90
N PRO A 37 7.53 -4.22 10.18
CA PRO A 37 7.47 -4.24 8.73
C PRO A 37 6.14 -3.77 8.16
N VAL A 38 5.02 -4.08 8.82
CA VAL A 38 3.67 -3.72 8.34
C VAL A 38 3.48 -2.21 8.30
N ARG A 39 4.06 -1.47 9.26
CA ARG A 39 4.03 -0.01 9.23
C ARG A 39 4.73 0.52 7.98
N TRP A 40 5.95 0.06 7.73
CA TRP A 40 6.71 0.44 6.54
C TRP A 40 5.95 0.08 5.27
N ALA A 41 5.31 -1.07 5.24
CA ALA A 41 4.54 -1.54 4.11
C ALA A 41 3.40 -0.58 3.73
N TRP A 42 2.57 -0.17 4.69
CA TRP A 42 1.48 0.77 4.47
C TRP A 42 1.96 2.19 4.11
N LEU A 43 3.03 2.64 4.74
CA LEU A 43 3.62 3.95 4.49
C LEU A 43 4.20 4.05 3.08
N ILE A 44 4.95 3.03 2.66
CA ILE A 44 5.48 2.96 1.31
C ILE A 44 4.35 2.87 0.29
N TYR A 45 3.35 2.02 0.55
CA TYR A 45 2.19 1.91 -0.33
C TYR A 45 1.46 3.24 -0.50
N ALA A 46 1.16 3.96 0.59
CA ALA A 46 0.44 5.23 0.54
C ALA A 46 1.22 6.32 -0.22
N VAL A 47 2.54 6.39 0.00
CA VAL A 47 3.39 7.45 -0.54
C VAL A 47 3.89 7.18 -1.95
N PHE A 48 4.17 5.92 -2.31
CA PHE A 48 4.87 5.60 -3.56
C PHE A 48 3.98 4.84 -4.54
N CYS A 49 3.04 4.03 -4.05
CA CYS A 49 2.29 3.12 -4.94
C CYS A 49 0.81 3.52 -5.11
N GLY A 50 0.29 4.37 -4.22
CA GLY A 50 -1.07 4.90 -4.25
C GLY A 50 -1.34 5.85 -5.41
N SER A 51 -2.59 5.82 -5.91
CA SER A 51 -3.16 6.44 -7.12
C SER A 51 -3.29 7.97 -7.09
N SER A 52 -2.29 8.66 -6.56
CA SER A 52 -2.16 10.10 -6.59
C SER A 52 -1.52 10.54 -7.90
N SER A 53 -2.22 11.34 -8.71
CA SER A 53 -1.65 12.00 -9.90
C SER A 53 -0.90 13.30 -9.57
N VAL A 54 -0.67 13.59 -8.29
CA VAL A 54 -0.09 14.84 -7.80
C VAL A 54 1.40 14.70 -7.51
N SER A 55 2.18 15.71 -7.90
CA SER A 55 3.58 15.82 -7.51
C SER A 55 3.73 16.04 -6.00
N ARG A 56 4.37 15.08 -5.31
CA ARG A 56 4.57 15.07 -3.87
C ARG A 56 5.92 15.71 -3.50
N LYS A 57 5.98 17.04 -3.33
CA LYS A 57 7.26 17.76 -3.16
C LYS A 57 8.17 17.21 -2.07
N SER A 58 7.66 17.04 -0.85
CA SER A 58 8.46 16.54 0.28
C SER A 58 7.72 15.49 1.10
N VAL A 59 8.47 14.49 1.55
CA VAL A 59 7.96 13.43 2.44
C VAL A 59 8.88 13.30 3.63
N SER A 60 8.30 13.35 4.84
CA SER A 60 9.05 13.21 6.09
C SER A 60 8.51 12.05 6.93
N PHE A 61 9.38 11.08 7.19
CA PHE A 61 9.09 9.92 8.03
C PHE A 61 9.78 10.06 9.39
N PHE A 62 9.00 9.92 10.46
CA PHE A 62 9.49 10.07 11.84
C PHE A 62 9.47 8.74 12.59
N CYS A 63 10.57 8.47 13.30
CA CYS A 63 10.72 7.49 14.36
C CYS A 63 10.30 6.07 13.98
N ALA A 64 11.21 5.27 13.43
CA ALA A 64 11.12 3.81 13.47
C ALA A 64 12.52 3.21 13.61
N PRO A 65 12.69 2.07 14.32
CA PRO A 65 13.82 1.20 14.05
C PRO A 65 13.76 0.76 12.58
N LEU A 66 14.92 0.71 11.92
CA LEU A 66 15.05 0.23 10.55
C LEU A 66 15.88 -1.06 10.56
N THR A 67 15.24 -2.14 10.14
CA THR A 67 15.81 -3.49 10.08
C THR A 67 15.85 -4.02 8.65
N SER A 68 16.59 -5.11 8.45
CA SER A 68 16.62 -5.85 7.19
C SER A 68 15.26 -6.43 6.79
N GLU A 69 14.43 -6.82 7.77
CA GLU A 69 13.04 -7.26 7.55
C GLU A 69 12.17 -6.13 7.00
N ASP A 70 12.32 -4.92 7.53
CA ASP A 70 11.61 -3.74 7.04
C ASP A 70 11.95 -3.46 5.58
N VAL A 71 13.25 -3.48 5.23
CA VAL A 71 13.71 -3.26 3.86
C VAL A 71 13.18 -4.33 2.89
N ALA A 72 13.16 -5.60 3.30
CA ALA A 72 12.59 -6.68 2.50
C ALA A 72 11.09 -6.47 2.25
N MET A 73 10.36 -6.03 3.28
CA MET A 73 8.94 -5.70 3.15
C MET A 73 8.72 -4.51 2.20
N ILE A 74 9.50 -3.45 2.33
CA ILE A 74 9.44 -2.27 1.45
C ILE A 74 9.64 -2.68 -0.02
N GLN A 75 10.66 -3.50 -0.28
CA GLN A 75 10.93 -4.01 -1.62
C GLN A 75 9.73 -4.78 -2.19
N GLU A 76 9.11 -5.64 -1.39
CA GLU A 76 7.93 -6.40 -1.84
C GLU A 76 6.70 -5.51 -2.06
N VAL A 77 6.46 -4.48 -1.23
CA VAL A 77 5.39 -3.52 -1.45
C VAL A 77 5.57 -2.75 -2.75
N LEU A 78 6.78 -2.26 -3.03
CA LEU A 78 7.07 -1.55 -4.28
C LEU A 78 6.90 -2.47 -5.48
N ARG A 79 7.34 -3.73 -5.37
CA ARG A 79 7.25 -4.72 -6.45
C ARG A 79 5.81 -5.15 -6.73
N ARG A 80 5.02 -5.36 -5.68
CA ARG A 80 3.64 -5.86 -5.78
C ARG A 80 2.61 -4.75 -5.81
N ASN A 81 2.99 -3.50 -5.57
CA ASN A 81 2.08 -2.38 -5.37
C ASN A 81 0.92 -2.77 -4.44
N TYR A 82 1.21 -3.34 -3.26
CA TYR A 82 0.19 -3.81 -2.32
C TYR A 82 0.74 -3.72 -0.89
N PRO A 83 -0.02 -3.19 0.09
CA PRO A 83 0.51 -2.85 1.42
C PRO A 83 0.78 -4.06 2.31
N GLN A 84 0.22 -5.24 2.01
CA GLN A 84 0.51 -6.49 2.72
C GLN A 84 0.77 -7.61 1.71
N PRO A 85 1.94 -7.61 1.04
CA PRO A 85 2.23 -8.58 0.01
C PRO A 85 2.34 -9.99 0.61
N ALA A 86 1.91 -11.00 -0.14
CA ALA A 86 2.06 -12.39 0.25
C ALA A 86 3.55 -12.77 0.21
N LEU A 87 4.19 -12.75 1.37
CA LEU A 87 5.57 -13.17 1.56
C LEU A 87 5.62 -14.71 1.47
N GLN A 88 6.14 -15.22 0.35
CA GLN A 88 6.39 -16.65 0.09
C GLN A 88 5.25 -17.61 0.45
N GLN A 89 4.29 -17.78 -0.45
CA GLN A 89 3.47 -19.00 -0.47
C GLN A 89 4.06 -19.99 -1.48
N ASN A 90 4.60 -21.09 -0.96
CA ASN A 90 4.93 -22.32 -1.70
C ASN A 90 3.67 -22.83 -2.40
N GLN A 91 3.37 -22.42 -3.64
CA GLN A 91 2.17 -22.91 -4.32
C GLN A 91 2.36 -23.00 -5.83
N ASP A 92 1.98 -24.16 -6.37
CA ASP A 92 1.70 -24.43 -7.78
C ASP A 92 0.76 -23.39 -8.43
N ARG A 93 0.08 -22.55 -7.62
CA ARG A 93 -0.74 -21.41 -8.04
C ARG A 93 -0.45 -20.17 -7.19
N PRO A 94 0.41 -19.25 -7.65
CA PRO A 94 0.75 -18.05 -6.88
C PRO A 94 -0.43 -17.07 -6.78
N PRO A 95 -0.44 -16.19 -5.75
CA PRO A 95 -1.42 -15.11 -5.66
C PRO A 95 -1.32 -14.17 -6.85
N LYS A 96 -2.48 -13.66 -7.28
CA LYS A 96 -2.60 -12.72 -8.39
C LYS A 96 -2.85 -11.32 -7.85
N TYR A 97 -2.09 -10.36 -8.33
CA TYR A 97 -2.26 -8.95 -8.03
C TYR A 97 -2.92 -8.25 -9.21
N GLY A 98 -3.71 -7.23 -8.94
CA GLY A 98 -4.48 -6.55 -9.98
C GLY A 98 -5.29 -5.38 -9.45
N PHE A 99 -6.39 -5.10 -10.15
CA PHE A 99 -7.38 -4.11 -9.77
C PHE A 99 -8.78 -4.68 -9.87
N VAL A 100 -9.69 -4.13 -9.08
CA VAL A 100 -11.13 -4.39 -9.17
C VAL A 100 -11.84 -3.04 -9.33
N ASP A 101 -12.66 -2.93 -10.37
CA ASP A 101 -13.53 -1.79 -10.58
C ASP A 101 -14.84 -2.03 -9.79
N ILE A 102 -14.89 -1.49 -8.57
CA ILE A 102 -16.01 -1.67 -7.65
C ILE A 102 -17.12 -0.70 -8.04
N GLN A 103 -18.32 -1.22 -8.29
CA GLN A 103 -19.47 -0.42 -8.69
C GLN A 103 -20.12 0.32 -7.52
N GLU A 104 -20.86 1.38 -7.83
CA GLU A 104 -21.74 2.03 -6.86
C GLU A 104 -22.81 1.06 -6.34
N GLY A 105 -23.10 1.11 -5.04
CA GLY A 105 -23.98 0.17 -4.33
C GLY A 105 -23.34 -1.17 -3.99
N ALA A 106 -22.09 -1.43 -4.42
CA ALA A 106 -21.39 -2.67 -4.07
C ALA A 106 -21.11 -2.74 -2.56
N LYS A 107 -21.23 -3.95 -2.02
CA LYS A 107 -20.99 -4.22 -0.60
C LYS A 107 -19.62 -4.86 -0.40
N LEU A 108 -18.83 -4.28 0.49
CA LEU A 108 -17.53 -4.81 0.91
C LEU A 108 -17.62 -5.28 2.36
N SER A 109 -16.94 -6.38 2.64
CA SER A 109 -16.73 -6.85 4.01
C SER A 109 -15.38 -6.35 4.50
N GLY A 110 -15.39 -5.42 5.44
CA GLY A 110 -14.19 -4.99 6.16
C GLY A 110 -13.79 -6.00 7.24
N ARG A 111 -12.71 -5.67 7.95
CA ARG A 111 -12.31 -6.42 9.14
C ARG A 111 -13.40 -6.31 10.22
N ASP A 112 -13.46 -7.30 11.11
CA ASP A 112 -14.38 -7.36 12.25
C ASP A 112 -15.88 -7.33 11.89
N GLY A 113 -16.21 -7.75 10.66
CA GLY A 113 -17.60 -7.88 10.19
C GLY A 113 -18.24 -6.55 9.76
N ILE A 114 -17.48 -5.46 9.69
CA ILE A 114 -17.95 -4.18 9.16
C ILE A 114 -18.41 -4.39 7.72
N ARG A 115 -19.60 -3.88 7.38
CA ARG A 115 -20.11 -3.87 6.00
C ARG A 115 -20.06 -2.45 5.46
N LEU A 116 -19.36 -2.27 4.36
CA LEU A 116 -19.25 -0.99 3.67
C LEU A 116 -20.10 -1.05 2.41
N GLU A 117 -20.83 0.02 2.16
CA GLU A 117 -21.54 0.21 0.89
C GLU A 117 -20.87 1.34 0.14
N ILE A 118 -20.45 1.04 -1.09
CA ILE A 118 -19.72 1.99 -1.91
C ILE A 118 -20.69 2.98 -2.54
N MET A 119 -20.61 4.23 -2.11
CA MET A 119 -21.49 5.31 -2.59
C MET A 119 -21.10 5.86 -3.97
N ARG A 120 -19.89 5.56 -4.44
CA ARG A 120 -19.38 5.99 -5.75
C ARG A 120 -18.44 4.94 -6.28
N ALA A 121 -18.60 4.58 -7.55
CA ALA A 121 -17.73 3.61 -8.19
C ALA A 121 -16.24 3.99 -8.02
N LEU A 122 -15.40 3.01 -7.71
CA LEU A 122 -13.99 3.23 -7.44
C LEU A 122 -13.16 2.02 -7.86
N ARG A 123 -11.95 2.29 -8.35
CA ARG A 123 -10.98 1.26 -8.71
C ARG A 123 -10.06 1.00 -7.54
N CYS A 124 -10.11 -0.20 -6.99
CA CYS A 124 -9.25 -0.63 -5.89
C CYS A 124 -8.08 -1.47 -6.39
N ARG A 125 -6.94 -1.31 -5.73
CA ARG A 125 -5.86 -2.30 -5.82
C ARG A 125 -6.32 -3.61 -5.18
N ALA A 126 -6.01 -4.74 -5.81
CA ALA A 126 -6.56 -6.04 -5.42
C ALA A 126 -5.51 -7.14 -5.33
N LEU A 127 -5.80 -8.11 -4.46
CA LEU A 127 -5.06 -9.35 -4.25
C LEU A 127 -6.04 -10.52 -4.25
N TYR A 128 -5.81 -11.46 -5.15
CA TYR A 128 -6.64 -12.65 -5.33
C TYR A 128 -5.82 -13.92 -5.08
N TYR A 129 -6.33 -14.80 -4.22
CA TYR A 129 -5.77 -16.12 -3.96
C TYR A 129 -6.64 -17.20 -4.63
N PRO A 130 -6.25 -17.73 -5.80
CA PRO A 130 -7.11 -18.63 -6.59
C PRO A 130 -7.50 -19.94 -5.89
N VAL A 131 -6.75 -20.34 -4.86
CA VAL A 131 -6.95 -21.61 -4.14
C VAL A 131 -7.91 -21.44 -2.96
N THR A 132 -7.80 -20.33 -2.23
CA THR A 132 -8.47 -20.17 -0.92
C THR A 132 -9.68 -19.24 -0.95
N MET A 133 -9.77 -18.34 -1.93
CA MET A 133 -10.79 -17.29 -1.91
C MET A 133 -12.00 -17.57 -2.80
N GLY A 134 -11.98 -18.60 -3.65
CA GLY A 134 -13.11 -18.87 -4.56
C GLY A 134 -13.39 -17.67 -5.47
N ASP A 135 -14.56 -17.05 -5.33
CA ASP A 135 -15.01 -15.84 -6.03
C ASP A 135 -14.68 -14.54 -5.29
N ALA A 136 -14.11 -14.63 -4.09
CA ALA A 136 -13.75 -13.48 -3.27
C ALA A 136 -12.38 -12.92 -3.65
N VAL A 137 -12.18 -11.62 -3.39
CA VAL A 137 -10.94 -10.89 -3.65
C VAL A 137 -10.72 -9.86 -2.56
N GLU A 138 -9.47 -9.71 -2.14
CA GLU A 138 -9.06 -8.64 -1.23
C GLU A 138 -8.79 -7.36 -2.00
N VAL A 139 -9.29 -6.24 -1.48
CA VAL A 139 -9.17 -4.92 -2.07
C VAL A 139 -8.68 -3.91 -1.03
N VAL A 140 -7.76 -3.03 -1.42
CA VAL A 140 -7.29 -1.93 -0.56
C VAL A 140 -8.25 -0.76 -0.69
N VAL A 141 -9.05 -0.53 0.35
CA VAL A 141 -10.00 0.58 0.45
C VAL A 141 -9.35 1.70 1.27
N PRO A 142 -9.10 2.88 0.69
CA PRO A 142 -8.56 4.02 1.42
C PRO A 142 -9.39 4.32 2.67
N GLY A 143 -8.73 4.43 3.83
CA GLY A 143 -9.35 4.72 5.14
C GLY A 143 -10.08 3.58 5.82
N TYR A 144 -10.27 2.44 5.14
CA TYR A 144 -10.90 1.24 5.70
C TYR A 144 -10.00 0.00 5.66
N GLY A 145 -8.84 0.08 5.02
CA GLY A 145 -7.83 -0.97 4.99
C GLY A 145 -8.10 -2.02 3.92
N ILE A 146 -7.73 -3.26 4.21
CA ILE A 146 -7.99 -4.39 3.30
C ILE A 146 -9.40 -4.93 3.59
N CYS A 147 -10.27 -4.84 2.60
CA CYS A 147 -11.62 -5.38 2.62
C CYS A 147 -11.75 -6.54 1.62
N THR A 148 -12.81 -7.33 1.74
CA THR A 148 -13.11 -8.43 0.83
C THR A 148 -14.39 -8.12 0.05
N THR A 149 -14.38 -8.43 -1.24
CA THR A 149 -15.57 -8.39 -2.10
C THR A 149 -15.61 -9.61 -3.01
N LYS A 150 -16.70 -9.78 -3.75
CA LYS A 150 -16.85 -10.85 -4.73
C LYS A 150 -16.71 -10.29 -6.14
N ILE A 151 -16.11 -11.09 -7.02
CA ILE A 151 -15.86 -10.75 -8.42
C ILE A 151 -17.18 -10.79 -9.22
N GLU A 152 -18.07 -11.74 -8.95
CA GLU A 152 -19.27 -11.95 -9.79
C GLU A 152 -20.53 -11.24 -9.29
N ASP A 153 -20.62 -10.91 -7.99
CA ASP A 153 -21.76 -10.16 -7.45
C ASP A 153 -21.63 -8.66 -7.81
N GLY A 154 -22.45 -8.19 -8.75
CA GLY A 154 -22.61 -6.76 -9.06
C GLY A 154 -21.72 -6.19 -10.17
N GLY A 155 -21.06 -7.02 -10.98
CA GLY A 155 -20.29 -6.59 -12.16
C GLY A 155 -18.84 -6.17 -11.87
N ASN A 156 -18.27 -6.61 -10.74
CA ASN A 156 -16.93 -6.26 -10.29
C ASN A 156 -15.84 -7.08 -11.02
N ASN A 157 -15.28 -6.56 -12.11
CA ASN A 157 -14.27 -7.31 -12.86
C ASN A 157 -12.87 -7.22 -12.21
N PHE A 158 -12.27 -8.38 -11.91
CA PHE A 158 -10.85 -8.45 -11.55
C PHE A 158 -9.97 -8.37 -12.80
N VAL A 159 -9.12 -7.36 -12.84
CA VAL A 159 -8.12 -7.16 -13.89
C VAL A 159 -6.75 -7.45 -13.31
N SER A 160 -6.18 -8.61 -13.67
CA SER A 160 -4.83 -8.99 -13.26
C SER A 160 -3.80 -8.02 -13.83
N ASP A 161 -2.75 -7.74 -13.06
CA ASP A 161 -1.59 -7.05 -13.61
C ASP A 161 -0.99 -7.85 -14.76
N ALA A 162 -0.49 -7.13 -15.78
CA ALA A 162 0.49 -7.70 -16.67
C ALA A 162 1.73 -8.09 -15.85
N VAL A 163 2.36 -9.22 -16.17
CA VAL A 163 3.57 -9.68 -15.48
C VAL A 163 4.68 -8.66 -15.71
N CYS A 164 4.86 -7.72 -14.79
CA CYS A 164 5.95 -6.77 -14.81
C CYS A 164 7.07 -7.30 -13.92
N SER A 165 8.19 -7.70 -14.53
CA SER A 165 9.35 -8.24 -13.83
C SER A 165 10.21 -7.18 -13.15
N SER A 166 9.95 -5.90 -13.42
CA SER A 166 10.71 -4.75 -12.89
C SER A 166 9.85 -3.90 -11.97
N LEU A 167 10.49 -3.34 -10.93
CA LEU A 167 9.93 -2.24 -10.16
C LEU A 167 9.58 -1.09 -11.12
N PRO A 168 8.33 -0.60 -11.15
CA PRO A 168 7.98 0.52 -12.02
C PRO A 168 8.70 1.79 -11.52
N SER A 169 9.81 2.14 -12.19
CA SER A 169 10.61 3.34 -11.90
C SER A 169 9.79 4.63 -11.91
N ASP A 170 8.68 4.62 -12.67
CA ASP A 170 7.76 5.75 -12.80
C ASP A 170 6.97 6.05 -11.51
N GLN A 171 6.87 5.11 -10.55
CA GLN A 171 6.13 5.32 -9.30
C GLN A 171 6.83 6.30 -8.33
N LEU A 172 8.13 6.52 -8.51
CA LEU A 172 8.93 7.43 -7.70
C LEU A 172 8.96 8.86 -8.27
N LYS A 173 8.39 9.08 -9.46
CA LYS A 173 8.38 10.39 -10.13
C LYS A 173 7.42 11.33 -9.41
N GLY A 174 7.96 12.26 -8.64
CA GLY A 174 7.17 13.31 -8.01
C GLY A 174 7.66 13.76 -6.65
N ILE A 175 8.61 13.05 -6.04
CA ILE A 175 9.23 13.43 -4.77
C ILE A 175 10.54 14.16 -5.04
N SER A 176 10.69 15.36 -4.46
CA SER A 176 11.91 16.18 -4.59
C SER A 176 12.72 16.25 -3.30
N SER A 177 12.15 15.82 -2.17
CA SER A 177 12.81 15.82 -0.88
C SER A 177 12.29 14.68 -0.02
N LEU A 178 13.20 13.91 0.56
CA LEU A 178 12.89 12.83 1.50
C LEU A 178 13.65 13.06 2.80
N THR A 179 12.91 13.16 3.90
CA THR A 179 13.48 13.27 5.25
C THR A 179 13.18 11.97 6.01
N LEU A 180 14.23 11.29 6.44
CA LEU A 180 14.15 10.07 7.25
C LEU A 180 14.70 10.35 8.64
N ASN A 181 13.86 10.26 9.67
CA ASN A 181 14.30 10.27 11.06
C ASN A 181 14.23 8.85 11.62
N ILE A 182 15.38 8.17 11.63
CA ILE A 182 15.54 6.77 12.05
C ILE A 182 16.02 6.77 13.51
N SER A 183 15.26 6.13 14.40
CA SER A 183 15.58 6.10 15.83
C SER A 183 16.65 5.06 16.17
N THR A 184 16.67 3.95 15.43
CA THR A 184 17.63 2.85 15.60
C THR A 184 17.91 2.25 14.24
N LEU A 185 19.18 2.02 13.92
CA LEU A 185 19.59 1.43 12.65
C LEU A 185 20.28 0.09 12.93
N GLU A 186 19.81 -0.98 12.29
CA GLU A 186 20.44 -2.31 12.40
C GLU A 186 21.86 -2.29 11.81
N SER A 187 22.03 -1.70 10.62
CA SER A 187 23.35 -1.51 9.99
C SER A 187 23.31 -0.44 8.88
N GLU A 188 24.46 0.10 8.51
CA GLU A 188 24.59 1.05 7.39
C GLU A 188 24.16 0.44 6.04
N THR A 189 24.33 -0.88 5.89
CA THR A 189 23.90 -1.61 4.70
C THR A 189 22.38 -1.52 4.51
N VAL A 190 21.62 -1.64 5.60
CA VAL A 190 20.15 -1.56 5.59
C VAL A 190 19.70 -0.15 5.15
N LEU A 191 20.33 0.91 5.68
CA LEU A 191 20.06 2.28 5.23
C LEU A 191 20.37 2.46 3.75
N THR A 192 21.51 1.94 3.29
CA THR A 192 21.92 2.03 1.88
C THR A 192 20.93 1.32 0.96
N GLN A 193 20.43 0.15 1.37
CA GLN A 193 19.41 -0.58 0.63
C GLN A 193 18.09 0.19 0.57
N LEU A 194 17.64 0.78 1.68
CA LEU A 194 16.45 1.64 1.70
C LEU A 194 16.59 2.81 0.72
N LEU A 195 17.69 3.55 0.80
CA LEU A 195 17.93 4.70 -0.07
C LEU A 195 17.96 4.32 -1.56
N ARG A 196 18.48 3.12 -1.91
CA ARG A 196 18.40 2.61 -3.28
C ARG A 196 16.96 2.33 -3.73
N LEU A 197 16.10 1.87 -2.83
CA LEU A 197 14.71 1.54 -3.15
C LEU A 197 13.82 2.77 -3.34
N ILE A 198 13.95 3.78 -2.46
CA ILE A 198 13.02 4.93 -2.42
C ILE A 198 13.66 6.27 -2.76
N GLY A 199 15.00 6.33 -2.81
CA GLY A 199 15.76 7.55 -3.09
C GLY A 199 16.50 7.55 -4.43
N GLY A 200 16.48 6.45 -5.19
CA GLY A 200 17.24 6.33 -6.45
C GLY A 200 16.81 7.30 -7.57
N ASN A 201 15.64 7.91 -7.43
CA ASN A 201 15.09 8.88 -8.39
C ASN A 201 14.95 10.30 -7.77
N LEU A 202 15.56 10.55 -6.60
CA LEU A 202 15.67 11.89 -5.98
C LEU A 202 16.80 12.71 -6.59
#